data_AF-A0A401QDU1-F1
#
_entry.id   AF-A0A401QDU1-F1
#
_cell.length_a   1.000
_cell.length_b   1.000
_cell.length_c   1.000
_cell.angle_alpha   90.00
_cell.angle_beta   90.00
_cell.angle_gamma   90.00
#
_symmetry.space_group_name_H-M   'P 1'
#
loop_
_entity.id
_entity.type
_entity.pdbx_description
1 polymer ?
#
loop_
_entity_poly.entity_id
_entity_poly.type
_entity_poly.pdbx_seq_one_letter_code
_entity_poly.pdbx_strand_id
1 'polypeptide(L)' 'GILVNWTKGFKASDVEGEDVVALLKEAMRRNGEIDLDIVAILNDTVGTMMACAYENPNCEIGLIAGMNLLASFLLLF' A
#
# COMPACT_ATOMS: atom_id res chain seq x y z
N GLY A 1 -2.26 7.31 5.93
CA GLY A 1 -1.03 6.49 6.04
C GLY A 1 0.15 7.38 5.74
N ILE A 2 1.11 7.48 6.66
CA ILE A 2 2.20 8.45 6.53
C ILE A 2 3.37 7.85 5.75
N LEU A 3 3.82 8.55 4.71
CA LEU A 3 5.03 8.14 3.99
C LEU A 3 6.26 8.42 4.87
N VAL A 4 7.05 7.39 5.17
CA VAL A 4 8.28 7.54 5.95
C VAL A 4 9.47 7.95 5.07
N ASN A 5 9.70 7.22 3.99
CA ASN A 5 10.79 7.47 3.06
C ASN A 5 10.45 6.85 1.70
N TRP A 6 10.81 7.52 0.61
CA TRP A 6 10.72 6.93 -0.72
C TRP A 6 11.74 5.80 -0.89
N THR A 7 11.40 4.80 -1.69
CA THR A 7 12.33 3.73 -2.08
C THR A 7 12.29 3.55 -3.59
N LYS A 8 13.09 2.63 -4.14
CA LYS A 8 13.02 2.22 -5.56
C LYS A 8 13.16 3.39 -6.56
N GLY A 9 13.89 4.45 -6.19
CA GLY A 9 14.19 5.59 -7.07
C GLY A 9 13.12 6.68 -7.14
N PHE A 10 12.02 6.57 -6.38
CA PHE A 10 11.05 7.65 -6.24
C PHE A 10 11.62 8.80 -5.39
N LYS A 11 11.16 10.03 -5.68
CA LYS A 11 11.67 11.27 -5.03
C LYS A 11 10.73 12.47 -5.18
N ALA A 12 9.42 12.25 -5.14
CA ALA A 12 8.47 13.37 -5.20
C ALA A 12 8.65 14.26 -3.96
N SER A 13 8.81 15.57 -4.17
CA SER A 13 8.95 16.55 -3.09
C SER A 13 7.62 16.69 -2.34
N ASP A 14 7.71 17.08 -1.07
CA ASP A 14 6.55 17.43 -0.23
C ASP A 14 5.57 16.25 -0.01
N VAL A 15 6.09 15.02 0.03
CA VAL A 15 5.29 13.80 0.32
C VAL A 15 5.81 13.04 1.54
N GLU A 16 7.12 13.02 1.79
CA GLU A 16 7.67 12.36 2.99
C GLU A 16 7.23 13.10 4.26
N GLY A 17 6.72 12.36 5.24
CA GLY A 17 6.08 12.90 6.44
C GLY A 17 4.58 13.21 6.29
N GLU A 18 4.03 13.15 5.07
CA GLU A 18 2.63 13.49 4.79
C GLU A 18 1.72 12.26 4.73
N ASP A 19 0.41 12.48 4.95
CA ASP A 19 -0.60 11.45 4.73
C ASP A 19 -0.92 11.29 3.25
N VAL A 20 -0.48 10.17 2.66
CA VAL A 20 -0.67 9.88 1.23
C VAL A 20 -2.14 9.75 0.82
N VAL A 21 -3.05 9.41 1.75
CA VAL A 21 -4.49 9.36 1.46
C VAL A 21 -5.06 10.76 1.34
N ALA A 22 -4.64 11.69 2.21
CA ALA A 22 -5.06 13.09 2.11
C ALA A 22 -4.56 13.70 0.79
N LEU A 23 -3.31 13.44 0.43
CA LEU A 23 -2.72 13.90 -0.84
C LEU A 23 -3.46 13.33 -2.06
N LEU A 24 -3.84 12.04 -2.03
CA LEU A 24 -4.63 11.42 -3.09
C LEU A 24 -6.04 12.03 -3.19
N LYS A 25 -6.72 12.22 -2.06
CA LYS A 25 -8.05 12.86 -2.01
C LYS A 25 -8.02 14.27 -2.60
N GLU A 26 -7.02 15.07 -2.23
CA GLU A 26 -6.87 16.41 -2.79
C GLU A 26 -6.55 16.37 -4.29
N ALA A 27 -5.72 15.42 -4.75
CA ALA A 27 -5.46 15.23 -6.17
C ALA A 27 -6.72 14.84 -6.95
N MET A 28 -7.58 13.98 -6.39
CA MET A 28 -8.86 13.62 -6.99
C MET A 28 -9.81 14.82 -7.04
N ARG A 29 -9.90 15.60 -5.96
CA ARG A 29 -10.73 16.82 -5.89
C ARG A 29 -10.32 17.83 -6.96
N ARG A 30 -9.02 17.97 -7.25
CA ARG A 30 -8.52 18.83 -8.33
C ARG A 30 -8.88 18.32 -9.73
N ASN A 31 -9.01 17.02 -9.91
CA ASN A 31 -9.22 16.40 -11.22
C ASN A 31 -10.71 16.29 -11.62
N GLY A 32 -11.64 16.59 -10.71
CA GLY A 32 -13.10 16.60 -10.94
C GLY A 32 -13.81 15.31 -10.51
N GLU A 33 -15.08 15.47 -10.06
CA GLU A 33 -16.14 14.51 -9.64
C GLU A 33 -15.83 13.00 -9.51
N ILE A 34 -14.73 12.63 -8.88
CA ILE A 34 -14.51 11.25 -8.43
C ILE A 34 -14.67 11.23 -6.92
N ASP A 35 -15.89 10.93 -6.47
CA ASP A 35 -16.19 10.64 -5.06
C ASP A 35 -15.87 9.15 -4.79
N LEU A 36 -14.65 8.87 -4.33
CA LEU A 36 -14.27 7.54 -3.87
C LEU A 36 -13.93 7.58 -2.39
N ASP A 37 -14.55 6.66 -1.65
CA ASP A 37 -14.17 6.41 -0.27
C ASP A 37 -12.94 5.50 -0.20
N ILE A 38 -11.84 6.05 0.31
CA ILE A 38 -10.60 5.30 0.50
C ILE A 38 -10.65 4.65 1.87
N VAL A 39 -11.02 3.38 1.88
CA VAL A 39 -11.22 2.59 3.11
C VAL A 39 -9.95 1.92 3.63
N ALA A 40 -8.94 1.71 2.77
CA ALA A 40 -7.71 1.03 3.15
C ALA A 40 -6.51 1.46 2.31
N ILE A 41 -5.32 1.39 2.92
CA ILE A 41 -4.02 1.40 2.24
C ILE A 41 -3.33 0.11 2.63
N LEU A 42 -2.75 -0.58 1.64
CA LEU A 42 -2.08 -1.85 1.85
C LEU A 42 -0.70 -1.81 1.19
N ASN A 43 0.27 -2.50 1.78
CA ASN A 43 1.51 -2.80 1.09
C ASN A 43 1.27 -3.89 0.04
N ASP A 44 2.07 -3.90 -1.01
CA ASP A 44 2.02 -4.87 -2.10
C ASP A 44 2.10 -6.33 -1.58
N THR A 45 3.04 -6.65 -0.69
CA THR A 45 3.17 -8.00 -0.12
C THR A 45 1.98 -8.40 0.76
N VAL A 46 1.40 -7.46 1.52
CA VAL A 46 0.18 -7.69 2.32
C VAL A 46 -1.01 -7.99 1.41
N GLY A 47 -1.16 -7.24 0.32
CA GLY A 47 -2.19 -7.50 -0.69
C GLY A 47 -2.02 -8.88 -1.34
N THR A 48 -0.79 -9.28 -1.67
CA THR A 48 -0.48 -10.63 -2.17
C THR A 48 -0.88 -11.72 -1.18
N MET A 49 -0.53 -11.54 0.10
CA MET A 49 -0.90 -12.47 1.16
C MET A 49 -2.43 -12.59 1.29
N MET A 50 -3.14 -11.46 1.36
CA MET A 50 -4.60 -11.45 1.52
C MET A 50 -5.33 -12.09 0.33
N ALA A 51 -4.88 -11.83 -0.90
CA ALA A 51 -5.44 -12.46 -2.09
C ALA A 51 -5.26 -13.99 -2.07
N CYS A 52 -4.10 -14.47 -1.64
CA CYS A 52 -3.83 -15.90 -1.46
C CYS A 52 -4.66 -16.51 -0.30
N ALA A 53 -4.74 -15.81 0.83
CA ALA A 53 -5.48 -16.23 2.01
C ALA A 53 -6.99 -16.34 1.77
N TYR A 54 -7.51 -15.55 0.83
CA TYR A 54 -8.91 -15.60 0.42
C TYR A 54 -9.30 -16.97 -0.17
N GLU A 55 -8.41 -17.60 -0.94
CA GLU A 55 -8.64 -18.92 -1.54
C GLU A 55 -8.09 -20.07 -0.69
N ASN A 56 -6.96 -19.84 0.00
CA ASN A 56 -6.30 -20.82 0.85
C ASN A 56 -6.11 -20.26 2.27
N PRO A 57 -6.93 -20.67 3.25
CA PRO A 57 -6.87 -20.16 4.62
C PRO A 57 -5.53 -20.37 5.33
N ASN A 58 -4.68 -21.28 4.84
CA ASN A 58 -3.34 -21.52 5.40
C ASN A 58 -2.26 -20.59 4.82
N CYS A 59 -2.63 -19.64 3.96
CA CYS A 59 -1.69 -18.69 3.36
C CYS A 59 -1.39 -17.54 4.32
N GLU A 60 -0.30 -17.66 5.07
CA GLU A 60 0.11 -16.70 6.09
C GLU A 60 1.28 -15.81 5.66
N ILE A 61 1.88 -16.08 4.49
CA ILE A 61 3.04 -15.33 3.96
C ILE A 61 2.71 -14.80 2.56
N GLY A 62 2.95 -13.49 2.36
CA GLY A 62 3.00 -12.88 1.04
C GLY A 62 4.44 -12.55 0.66
N LEU A 63 4.87 -12.96 -0.54
CA LEU A 63 6.23 -12.72 -1.03
C LEU A 63 6.21 -12.08 -2.41
N ILE A 64 7.00 -11.02 -2.58
CA ILE A 64 7.32 -10.45 -3.88
C ILE A 64 8.80 -10.68 -4.14
N ALA A 65 9.09 -11.53 -5.13
CA ALA A 65 10.43 -11.85 -5.58
C ALA A 65 10.65 -11.29 -6.99
N GLY A 66 11.33 -10.15 -7.08
CA GLY A 66 11.71 -9.50 -8.33
C GLY A 66 13.13 -8.96 -8.25
N MET A 67 13.38 -7.73 -8.74
CA MET A 67 14.68 -7.06 -8.57
C MET A 67 15.09 -6.92 -7.09
N ASN A 68 14.10 -6.85 -6.19
CA ASN A 68 14.30 -6.91 -4.74
C ASN A 68 13.36 -7.96 -4.14
N LEU A 69 13.70 -8.44 -2.94
CA LEU A 69 12.89 -9.36 -2.15
C LEU A 69 12.14 -8.59 -1.05
N LEU A 70 10.81 -8.73 -1.02
CA LEU A 70 9.95 -8.18 0.04
C LEU A 70 8.99 -9.27 0.53
N ALA A 71 8.76 -9.34 1.83
CA ALA A 71 7.88 -10.32 2.46
C ALA A 71 6.97 -9.68 3.51
N SER A 72 5.77 -10.21 3.66
CA SER A 72 4.86 -9.96 4.78
C SER A 72 4.42 -11.28 5.40
N PHE A 73 4.12 -11.25 6.70
CA PHE A 73 3.60 -12.38 7.45
C PHE A 73 2.43 -11.94 8.31
N LEU A 74 1.41 -12.80 8.44
CA LEU A 74 0.30 -12.58 9.34
C LEU A 74 0.69 -12.93 10.78
N LEU A 75 0.91 -11.92 11.63
CA LEU A 75 1.04 -12.13 13.07
C LEU A 75 -0.34 -12.15 13.72
N LEU A 76 -0.82 -13.34 14.10
CA LEU A 76 -1.94 -13.52 15.01
C LEU A 76 -1.39 -13.50 16.45
N PHE A 77 -1.82 -12.53 17.27
CA PHE A 77 -1.60 -12.54 18.73
C PHE A 77 -2.77 -13.26 19.42
#